data_AF-A0A7X0Z8R7-F1
#
_entry.id   AF-A0A7X0Z8R7-F1
#
_cell.length_a   1.000
_cell.length_b   1.000
_cell.length_c   1.000
_cell.angle_alpha   90.00
_cell.angle_beta   90.00
_cell.angle_gamma   90.00
#
_symmetry.space_group_name_H-M   'P 1'
#
loop_
_entity.id
_entity.type
_entity.pdbx_description
1 polymer ?
#
loop_
_entity_poly.entity_id
_entity_poly.type
_entity_poly.pdbx_seq_one_letter_code
_entity_poly.pdbx_strand_id
1 'polypeptide(L)'
;MKHSLKKLVSVVTATSIIGASIVLPSNVPFGTSAQAASVSEKAASDAISALFANNNPSTNVLKTTTNQQTIDAAQQLLDAVTGMPDTAKANAQAAITQARALLDLRNTPQDYSLFANDADITS
;
A
#
# COMPACT_ATOMS: atom_id res chain seq x y z
N MET A 1 4.33 28.02 0.48
CA MET A 1 3.81 27.83 1.85
C MET A 1 4.76 26.91 2.59
N LYS A 2 5.41 27.41 3.64
CA LYS A 2 6.45 26.70 4.40
C LYS A 2 5.76 25.93 5.53
N HIS A 3 5.74 24.60 5.47
CA HIS A 3 5.14 23.81 6.55
C HIS A 3 6.16 23.68 7.69
N SER A 4 5.92 24.39 8.79
CA SER A 4 6.77 24.39 9.97
C SER A 4 6.88 22.99 10.60
N LEU A 5 8.12 22.54 10.77
CA LEU A 5 8.50 21.43 11.65
C LEU A 5 7.96 21.67 13.06
N LYS A 6 7.02 20.83 13.50
CA LYS A 6 6.60 20.75 14.90
C LYS A 6 7.78 20.20 15.70
N LYS A 7 8.44 21.07 16.47
CA LYS A 7 9.48 20.69 17.45
C LYS A 7 8.83 19.82 18.54
N LEU A 8 9.14 18.54 18.55
CA LEU A 8 8.82 17.65 19.67
C LEU A 8 9.99 17.71 20.65
N VAL A 9 9.89 18.58 21.64
CA VAL A 9 10.72 18.53 22.85
C VAL A 9 10.11 17.44 23.74
N SER A 10 10.72 16.26 23.76
CA SER A 10 10.43 15.24 24.77
C SER A 10 11.69 14.99 25.59
N VAL A 11 11.75 15.65 26.74
CA VAL A 11 12.62 15.27 27.85
C VAL A 11 12.05 13.98 28.42
N VAL A 12 12.71 12.85 28.20
CA VAL A 12 12.50 11.65 29.00
C VAL A 12 13.65 11.56 29.98
N THR A 13 13.45 12.11 31.16
CA THR A 13 14.20 11.73 32.36
C THR A 13 13.39 10.64 33.06
N ALA A 14 13.78 9.38 32.84
CA ALA A 14 13.39 8.30 33.72
C ALA A 14 14.65 7.67 34.30
N THR A 15 15.06 8.21 35.44
CA THR A 15 15.96 7.56 36.39
C THR A 15 15.26 6.32 36.94
N SER A 16 15.79 5.13 36.67
CA SER A 16 16.19 4.22 37.76
C SER A 16 17.04 3.08 37.21
N ILE A 17 18.26 3.03 37.72
CA ILE A 17 19.24 1.97 37.55
C ILE A 17 18.87 0.90 38.57
N ILE A 18 18.39 -0.26 38.14
CA ILE A 18 18.38 -1.47 38.96
C ILE A 18 19.13 -2.53 38.17
N GLY A 19 20.27 -2.93 38.72
CA GLY A 19 21.27 -3.74 38.06
C GLY A 19 20.87 -5.21 37.87
N ALA A 20 21.20 -5.71 36.69
CA ALA A 20 21.85 -7.00 36.54
C ALA A 20 23.03 -6.77 35.58
N SER A 21 24.25 -6.76 36.12
CA SER A 21 25.47 -6.70 35.32
C SER A 21 25.56 -7.98 34.49
N ILE A 22 25.15 -7.92 33.23
CA ILE A 22 25.58 -8.89 32.22
C ILE A 22 26.72 -8.24 31.42
N VAL A 23 27.95 -8.51 31.86
CA VAL A 23 29.11 -8.35 31.00
C VAL A 23 29.02 -9.42 29.92
N LEU A 24 28.53 -9.03 28.75
CA LEU A 24 28.71 -9.77 27.51
C LEU A 24 29.75 -9.01 26.69
N PRO A 25 30.87 -9.63 26.29
CA PRO A 25 31.78 -8.99 25.34
C PRO A 25 31.11 -8.92 23.96
N SER A 26 30.88 -7.68 23.52
CA SER A 26 30.82 -7.23 22.13
C SER A 26 29.81 -7.88 21.16
N ASN A 27 28.84 -7.04 20.75
CA ASN A 27 28.36 -6.91 19.37
C ASN A 27 27.24 -7.84 18.85
N VAL A 28 25.97 -7.51 19.16
CA VAL A 28 24.82 -7.75 18.24
C VAL A 28 23.77 -6.64 18.41
N PRO A 29 23.53 -5.78 17.40
CA PRO A 29 22.53 -4.73 17.48
C PRO A 29 21.21 -5.21 16.88
N PHE A 30 20.37 -5.95 17.60
CA PHE A 30 19.01 -6.21 17.11
C PHE A 30 18.00 -6.19 18.26
N GLY A 31 17.44 -5.01 18.50
CA GLY A 31 16.22 -4.87 19.27
C GLY A 31 15.05 -5.44 18.47
N THR A 32 14.61 -6.64 18.83
CA THR A 32 13.33 -7.20 18.38
C THR A 32 12.46 -7.38 19.62
N SER A 33 11.68 -6.37 19.97
CA SER A 33 10.61 -6.51 20.95
C SER A 33 9.51 -5.47 20.73
N ALA A 34 8.79 -5.63 19.62
CA ALA A 34 7.43 -5.13 19.49
C ALA A 34 6.69 -6.00 18.46
N GLN A 35 6.41 -7.25 18.87
CA GLN A 35 5.49 -8.15 18.19
C GLN A 35 4.06 -7.64 18.41
N ALA A 36 3.73 -6.46 17.88
CA ALA A 36 2.38 -6.26 17.37
C ALA A 36 2.27 -7.18 16.15
N ALA A 37 1.12 -7.81 15.93
CA ALA A 37 0.89 -8.60 14.72
C ALA A 37 1.04 -7.68 13.49
N SER A 38 2.27 -7.52 13.01
CA SER A 38 2.55 -6.82 11.78
C SER A 38 1.94 -7.66 10.69
N VAL A 39 1.03 -7.07 9.92
CA VAL A 39 0.77 -7.57 8.57
C VAL A 39 2.15 -7.64 7.93
N SER A 40 2.61 -8.87 7.65
CA SER A 40 3.90 -9.06 7.01
C SER A 40 3.88 -8.27 5.70
N GLU A 41 4.99 -7.62 5.33
CA GLU A 41 5.18 -7.03 4.00
C GLU A 41 4.72 -7.98 2.88
N LYS A 42 4.92 -9.29 3.09
CA LYS A 42 4.45 -10.34 2.19
C LYS A 42 2.93 -10.39 2.08
N ALA A 43 2.21 -10.32 3.19
CA ALA A 43 0.74 -10.34 3.17
C ALA A 43 0.15 -9.13 2.45
N ALA A 44 0.73 -7.93 2.66
CA ALA A 44 0.33 -6.75 1.90
C ALA A 44 0.68 -6.88 0.41
N SER A 45 1.88 -7.36 0.09
CA SER A 45 2.32 -7.57 -1.30
C SER A 45 1.49 -8.61 -2.03
N ASP A 46 1.13 -9.71 -1.36
CA ASP A 46 0.26 -10.76 -1.89
C ASP A 46 -1.15 -10.21 -2.14
N ALA A 47 -1.71 -9.42 -1.21
CA ALA A 47 -3.03 -8.81 -1.35
C ALA A 47 -3.08 -7.83 -2.53
N ILE A 48 -2.06 -6.99 -2.69
CA ILE A 48 -1.95 -6.04 -3.81
C ILE A 48 -1.80 -6.81 -5.13
N SER A 49 -0.93 -7.82 -5.18
CA SER A 49 -0.73 -8.64 -6.36
C SER A 49 -2.02 -9.36 -6.77
N ALA A 50 -2.78 -9.86 -5.78
CA ALA A 50 -4.05 -10.56 -5.98
C ALA A 50 -5.17 -9.69 -6.58
N LEU A 51 -5.01 -8.36 -6.63
CA LEU A 51 -5.92 -7.46 -7.36
C LEU A 51 -5.83 -7.66 -8.89
N PHE A 52 -4.69 -8.15 -9.37
CA PHE A 52 -4.36 -8.24 -10.79
C PHE A 52 -4.52 -9.66 -11.34
N ALA A 53 -4.67 -9.75 -12.67
CA ALA A 53 -4.65 -11.01 -13.39
C ALA A 53 -3.33 -11.75 -13.13
N ASN A 54 -3.42 -13.07 -12.94
CA ASN A 54 -2.28 -13.93 -12.62
C ASN A 54 -1.48 -13.50 -11.38
N ASN A 55 -2.11 -12.73 -10.48
CA ASN A 55 -1.46 -12.12 -9.32
C ASN A 55 -0.23 -11.29 -9.70
N ASN A 56 -0.29 -10.56 -10.81
CA ASN A 56 0.85 -9.82 -11.34
C ASN A 56 0.47 -8.39 -11.76
N PRO A 57 0.92 -7.34 -11.03
CA PRO A 57 0.60 -5.95 -11.33
C PRO A 57 1.11 -5.47 -12.70
N SER A 58 2.18 -6.08 -13.22
CA SER A 58 2.73 -5.76 -14.54
C SER A 58 1.81 -6.16 -15.70
N THR A 59 0.81 -7.01 -15.45
CA THR A 59 -0.19 -7.36 -16.48
C THR A 59 -1.07 -6.19 -16.86
N ASN A 60 -1.19 -5.16 -16.01
CA ASN A 60 -2.12 -4.04 -16.22
C ASN A 60 -3.58 -4.50 -16.41
N VAL A 61 -3.93 -5.70 -15.96
CA VAL A 61 -5.28 -6.27 -16.07
C VAL A 61 -5.76 -6.59 -14.66
N LEU A 62 -6.95 -6.12 -14.31
CA LEU A 62 -7.59 -6.49 -13.05
C LEU A 62 -8.28 -7.85 -13.17
N LYS A 63 -8.36 -8.57 -12.05
CA LYS A 63 -9.33 -9.66 -11.93
C LYS A 63 -10.76 -9.11 -12.06
N THR A 64 -11.66 -9.94 -12.58
CA THR A 64 -13.09 -9.62 -12.68
C THR A 64 -13.73 -9.43 -11.30
N THR A 65 -13.20 -10.10 -10.28
CA THR A 65 -13.64 -9.98 -8.88
C THR A 65 -13.09 -8.76 -8.17
N THR A 66 -12.05 -8.10 -8.70
CA THR A 66 -11.47 -6.91 -8.08
C THR A 66 -12.45 -5.76 -8.19
N ASN A 67 -12.83 -5.17 -7.06
CA ASN A 67 -13.69 -4.01 -6.95
C ASN A 67 -13.10 -2.99 -5.96
N GLN A 68 -13.79 -1.87 -5.77
CA GLN A 68 -13.32 -0.80 -4.89
C GLN A 68 -13.03 -1.30 -3.46
N GLN A 69 -13.93 -2.12 -2.90
CA GLN A 69 -13.76 -2.68 -1.55
C GLN A 69 -12.51 -3.54 -1.43
N THR A 70 -12.20 -4.38 -2.42
CA THR A 70 -10.96 -5.19 -2.41
C THR A 70 -9.69 -4.35 -2.54
N ILE A 71 -9.74 -3.26 -3.32
CA ILE A 71 -8.62 -2.33 -3.46
C ILE A 71 -8.40 -1.58 -2.13
N ASP A 72 -9.47 -1.14 -1.48
CA ASP A 72 -9.38 -0.42 -0.21
C ASP A 72 -8.91 -1.34 0.93
N ALA A 73 -9.30 -2.62 0.92
CA ALA A 73 -8.74 -3.62 1.84
C ALA A 73 -7.22 -3.82 1.64
N ALA A 74 -6.74 -3.85 0.40
CA ALA A 74 -5.31 -3.93 0.11
C ALA A 74 -4.54 -2.67 0.56
N GLN A 75 -5.15 -1.48 0.42
CA GLN A 75 -4.60 -0.23 0.97
C GLN A 75 -4.48 -0.28 2.49
N GLN A 76 -5.53 -0.72 3.19
CA GLN A 76 -5.51 -0.85 4.65
C GLN A 76 -4.42 -1.82 5.13
N LEU A 77 -4.21 -2.93 4.42
CA LEU A 77 -3.12 -3.85 4.71
C LEU A 77 -1.76 -3.19 4.54
N LEU A 78 -1.54 -2.44 3.45
CA LEU A 78 -0.30 -1.69 3.21
C LEU A 78 -0.04 -0.65 4.30
N ASP A 79 -1.08 0.07 4.74
CA ASP A 79 -0.98 1.10 5.78
C ASP A 79 -0.67 0.50 7.16
N ALA A 80 -1.11 -0.74 7.41
CA ALA A 80 -0.83 -1.49 8.63
C ALA A 80 0.58 -2.12 8.67
N VAL A 81 1.31 -2.16 7.55
CA VAL A 81 2.68 -2.68 7.53
C VAL A 81 3.64 -1.70 8.21
N THR A 82 4.29 -2.15 9.27
CA THR A 82 5.36 -1.43 9.97
C THR A 82 6.72 -1.93 9.51
N GLY A 83 7.65 -1.02 9.22
CA GLY A 83 9.04 -1.38 8.88
C GLY A 83 9.30 -1.68 7.39
N MET A 84 8.29 -1.50 6.53
CA MET A 84 8.45 -1.64 5.07
C MET A 84 9.44 -0.61 4.52
N PRO A 85 10.41 -1.02 3.67
CA PRO A 85 11.29 -0.08 2.98
C PRO A 85 10.49 0.95 2.17
N ASP A 86 10.90 2.21 2.19
CA ASP A 86 10.18 3.31 1.51
C ASP A 86 9.98 3.03 0.01
N THR A 87 10.98 2.45 -0.65
CA THR A 87 10.90 2.07 -2.07
C THR A 87 9.87 0.97 -2.31
N ALA A 88 9.81 -0.04 -1.44
CA ALA A 88 8.82 -1.11 -1.51
C ALA A 88 7.41 -0.56 -1.26
N LYS A 89 7.25 0.33 -0.28
CA LYS A 89 5.98 1.00 0.02
C LYS A 89 5.50 1.88 -1.13
N ALA A 90 6.41 2.62 -1.76
CA ALA A 90 6.10 3.43 -2.94
C ALA A 90 5.64 2.57 -4.14
N ASN A 91 6.33 1.46 -4.40
CA ASN A 91 5.94 0.51 -5.46
C ASN A 91 4.56 -0.11 -5.19
N ALA A 92 4.30 -0.51 -3.94
CA ALA A 92 2.99 -1.01 -3.51
C ALA A 92 1.88 0.03 -3.71
N GLN A 93 2.13 1.29 -3.35
CA GLN A 93 1.18 2.38 -3.55
C GLN A 93 0.92 2.68 -5.04
N ALA A 94 1.95 2.58 -5.89
CA ALA A 94 1.82 2.74 -7.33
C ALA A 94 0.92 1.66 -7.94
N ALA A 95 1.09 0.41 -7.53
CA ALA A 95 0.23 -0.69 -7.95
C ALA A 95 -1.24 -0.48 -7.51
N ILE A 96 -1.49 -0.02 -6.28
CA ILE A 96 -2.84 0.31 -5.83
C ILE A 96 -3.46 1.44 -6.67
N THR A 97 -2.70 2.50 -6.96
CA THR A 97 -3.16 3.61 -7.81
C THR A 97 -3.50 3.14 -9.22
N GLN A 98 -2.67 2.29 -9.81
CA GLN A 98 -2.92 1.67 -11.09
C GLN A 98 -4.20 0.82 -11.06
N ALA A 99 -4.41 0.03 -10.01
CA ALA A 99 -5.64 -0.76 -9.86
C ALA A 99 -6.89 0.13 -9.81
N ARG A 100 -6.84 1.28 -9.12
CA ARG A 100 -7.95 2.25 -9.10
C ARG A 100 -8.23 2.81 -10.50
N ALA A 101 -7.20 3.20 -11.24
CA ALA A 101 -7.34 3.71 -12.61
C ALA A 101 -7.94 2.66 -13.57
N LEU A 102 -7.50 1.41 -13.47
CA LEU A 102 -8.04 0.31 -14.27
C LEU A 102 -9.51 -0.01 -13.91
N LEU A 103 -9.86 0.09 -12.63
CA LEU A 103 -11.24 -0.10 -12.17
C LEU A 103 -12.14 1.01 -12.71
N ASP A 104 -11.68 2.26 -12.64
CA ASP A 104 -12.39 3.42 -13.18
C ASP A 104 -12.63 3.25 -14.69
N LEU A 105 -11.57 2.94 -15.47
CA LEU A 105 -11.68 2.68 -16.90
C LEU A 105 -12.66 1.55 -17.25
N ARG A 106 -12.74 0.50 -16.42
CA ARG A 106 -13.70 -0.59 -16.63
C ARG A 106 -15.14 -0.17 -16.32
N ASN A 107 -15.31 0.78 -15.41
CA ASN A 107 -16.63 1.29 -15.00
C ASN A 107 -17.07 2.50 -15.84
N THR A 108 -16.16 3.18 -16.54
CA THR A 108 -16.53 4.24 -17.48
C THR A 108 -17.37 3.62 -18.61
N PRO A 109 -18.62 4.06 -18.80
CA PRO A 109 -19.42 3.65 -19.94
C PRO A 109 -18.64 3.98 -21.20
N GLN A 110 -18.38 2.96 -22.02
CA GLN A 110 -17.89 3.19 -23.36
C GLN A 110 -19.00 3.94 -24.09
N ASP A 111 -18.80 5.23 -24.34
CA ASP A 111 -19.75 6.06 -25.07
C ASP A 111 -19.74 5.63 -26.54
N TYR A 112 -20.48 4.57 -26.83
CA TYR A 112 -20.69 4.04 -28.18
C TYR A 112 -21.69 4.87 -28.99
N SER A 113 -22.12 6.04 -28.49
CA SER A 113 -23.12 6.90 -29.16
C SER A 113 -22.60 7.59 -30.42
N LEU A 114 -21.32 7.45 -30.76
CA LEU A 114 -20.70 8.06 -31.95
C LEU A 114 -21.07 7.40 -33.28
N PHE A 115 -21.81 6.27 -33.29
CA PHE A 115 -22.20 5.58 -34.52
C PHE A 115 -23.71 5.57 -34.79
N ALA A 116 -24.52 6.24 -33.97
CA ALA A 116 -25.99 6.19 -34.10
C ALA A 116 -26.56 7.22 -35.10
N ASN A 117 -25.76 8.11 -35.67
CA ASN A 117 -26.25 9.22 -36.51
C ASN A 117 -25.92 9.11 -38.01
N ASP A 118 -25.32 8.02 -38.48
CA ASP A 118 -24.96 7.85 -39.89
C ASP A 118 -26.03 7.09 -40.72
N ALA A 119 -27.17 6.75 -40.11
CA ALA A 119 -28.22 5.95 -40.75
C ALA A 119 -29.23 6.75 -41.60
N ASP A 120 -29.03 8.06 -41.83
CA ASP A 120 -30.00 8.93 -42.55
C ASP A 120 -29.44 9.68 -43.77
N ILE A 121 -28.41 9.18 -44.47
CA ILE A 121 -28.07 9.71 -45.81
C ILE A 121 -28.57 8.79 -46.92
N THR A 122 -29.89 8.59 -46.97
CA THR A 122 -30.59 8.16 -48.19
C THR A 122 -31.72 9.13 -48.48
N SER A 123 -31.43 10.16 -49.27
CA SER A 123 -32.32 10.72 -50.30
C SER A 123 -31.53 11.62 -51.25
#